data_AF-A0A8X6XSZ2-F1
#
_entry.id   AF-A0A8X6XSZ2-F1
#
_cell.length_a   1.000
_cell.length_b   1.000
_cell.length_c   1.000
_cell.angle_alpha   90.00
_cell.angle_beta   90.00
_cell.angle_gamma   90.00
#
_symmetry.space_group_name_H-M   'P 1'
#
loop_
_entity.id
_entity.type
_entity.pdbx_description
1 polymer ?
#
loop_
_entity_poly.entity_id
_entity_poly.type
_entity_poly.pdbx_seq_one_letter_code
_entity_poly.pdbx_strand_id
1 'polypeptide(L)'
;MKHKANPNIHDKNKCTPLHYAAEFSHFGIVTTLLSNGAVYNAVSKSLKTPLKLAVDKHTIDLLSFLKNVFSKIRNKDTSVLLDLENMDLSTVKTVMRAKNLEGKTLIEAAILCGFKKTEELKELFQVDEIHFLKLADILFKKEKLMEAFCAYKRILKKRIEIFGSDNPSVLDIQAKIVRILNIQGKYDASFSLLEEIHQKKQKSLGEYHVETLAVQSQKALTLCKQGNKKEALLIFKEVILKLKEILEPNDFDLLDSENGIAAVLLVMGKCAESSKISSEVLQKSSKKFGSLHMLTLVAQNNLAAALSKLKKHEEALNMFKKAFEISQTPLDLARDKKVSILLKIICDLFDSAVKGKASLLHIIVIKSRSREVLATTNARNSQGNTLLQVVLLHKHKDLAKELCELLKKTTREKVP
;
A
#
# COMPACT_ATOMS: atom_id res chain seq x y z
N MET A 1 -20.07 -25.66 6.21
CA MET A 1 -19.31 -24.40 6.44
C MET A 1 -20.03 -23.37 7.33
N LYS A 2 -21.37 -23.28 7.34
CA LYS A 2 -22.16 -22.32 8.16
C LYS A 2 -21.80 -22.28 9.66
N HIS A 3 -21.42 -23.43 10.24
CA HIS A 3 -21.02 -23.56 11.65
C HIS A 3 -19.50 -23.50 11.88
N LYS A 4 -18.74 -22.84 10.98
CA LYS A 4 -17.27 -22.69 11.07
C LYS A 4 -16.50 -24.01 11.17
N ALA A 5 -17.03 -25.09 10.59
CA ALA A 5 -16.33 -26.37 10.49
C ALA A 5 -14.99 -26.19 9.74
N ASN A 6 -13.92 -26.81 10.25
CA ASN A 6 -12.62 -26.78 9.59
C ASN A 6 -12.67 -27.60 8.28
N PRO A 7 -12.44 -27.00 7.10
CA PRO A 7 -12.50 -27.73 5.83
C PRO A 7 -11.33 -28.70 5.63
N ASN A 8 -10.33 -28.64 6.50
CA ASN A 8 -9.09 -29.43 6.42
C ASN A 8 -9.04 -30.55 7.47
N ILE A 9 -10.17 -30.90 8.10
CA ILE A 9 -10.25 -32.14 8.87
C ILE A 9 -9.87 -33.32 7.97
N HIS A 10 -9.32 -34.38 8.55
CA HIS A 10 -8.92 -35.55 7.81
C HIS A 10 -9.21 -36.84 8.56
N ASP A 11 -9.39 -37.92 7.82
CA ASP A 11 -9.58 -39.26 8.35
C ASP A 11 -8.26 -39.91 8.79
N LYS A 12 -8.31 -41.21 9.11
CA LYS A 12 -7.12 -42.03 9.45
C LYS A 12 -6.12 -42.13 8.30
N ASN A 13 -6.54 -41.89 7.06
CA ASN A 13 -5.70 -41.93 5.85
C ASN A 13 -5.19 -40.56 5.43
N LYS A 14 -5.38 -39.51 6.25
CA LYS A 14 -5.07 -38.11 5.90
C LYS A 14 -5.85 -37.62 4.67
N CYS A 15 -6.97 -38.26 4.32
CA CYS A 15 -7.87 -37.78 3.29
C CYS A 15 -8.77 -36.69 3.88
N THR A 16 -8.75 -35.52 3.26
CA THR A 16 -9.61 -34.37 3.60
C THR A 16 -10.93 -34.44 2.84
N PRO A 17 -11.98 -33.69 3.24
CA PRO A 17 -13.20 -33.54 2.46
C PRO A 17 -12.96 -33.20 0.99
N LEU A 18 -11.89 -32.44 0.69
CA LEU A 18 -11.53 -32.08 -0.68
C LEU A 18 -11.03 -33.26 -1.52
N HIS A 19 -10.39 -34.27 -0.91
CA HIS A 19 -9.99 -35.49 -1.62
C HIS A 19 -11.23 -36.23 -2.12
N TYR A 20 -12.19 -36.47 -1.22
CA TYR A 20 -13.44 -37.15 -1.57
C TYR A 20 -14.29 -36.35 -2.55
N ALA A 21 -14.41 -35.03 -2.36
CA ALA A 21 -15.15 -34.19 -3.28
C ALA A 21 -14.57 -34.21 -4.71
N ALA A 22 -13.24 -34.29 -4.84
CA ALA A 22 -12.58 -34.43 -6.13
C ALA A 22 -12.75 -35.83 -6.73
N GLU A 23 -12.58 -36.88 -5.92
CA GLU A 23 -12.72 -38.29 -6.33
C GLU A 23 -14.12 -38.62 -6.86
N PHE A 24 -15.16 -38.09 -6.21
CA PHE A 24 -16.57 -38.32 -6.58
C PHE A 24 -17.19 -37.20 -7.44
N SER A 25 -16.35 -36.35 -8.05
CA SER A 25 -16.78 -35.33 -9.02
C SER A 25 -17.82 -34.33 -8.53
N HIS A 26 -17.74 -33.92 -7.27
CA HIS A 26 -18.65 -32.95 -6.67
C HIS A 26 -18.09 -31.52 -6.77
N PHE A 27 -18.06 -30.95 -7.98
CA PHE A 27 -17.46 -29.63 -8.25
C PHE A 27 -18.00 -28.50 -7.35
N GLY A 28 -19.30 -28.48 -7.06
CA GLY A 28 -19.89 -27.48 -6.14
C GLY A 28 -19.38 -27.60 -4.70
N ILE A 29 -19.08 -28.83 -4.25
CA ILE A 29 -18.47 -29.07 -2.93
C ILE A 29 -16.99 -28.65 -2.97
N VAL A 30 -16.27 -28.95 -4.06
CA VAL A 30 -14.87 -28.54 -4.28
C VAL A 30 -14.74 -27.01 -4.16
N THR A 31 -15.52 -26.25 -4.92
CA THR A 31 -15.48 -24.77 -4.89
C THR A 31 -15.88 -24.22 -3.52
N THR A 32 -16.87 -24.82 -2.86
CA THR A 32 -17.29 -24.44 -1.50
C THR A 32 -16.18 -24.67 -0.47
N LEU A 33 -15.50 -25.81 -0.50
CA LEU A 33 -14.41 -26.13 0.41
C LEU A 33 -13.23 -25.17 0.21
N LEU A 34 -12.80 -24.97 -1.03
CA LEU A 34 -11.71 -24.06 -1.39
C LEU A 34 -12.03 -22.59 -1.02
N SER A 35 -13.24 -22.12 -1.32
CA SER A 35 -13.77 -20.80 -0.91
C SER A 35 -13.85 -20.58 0.61
N ASN A 36 -13.63 -21.63 1.40
CA ASN A 36 -13.60 -21.56 2.86
C ASN A 36 -12.22 -21.98 3.44
N GLY A 37 -11.17 -22.00 2.63
CA GLY A 37 -9.81 -22.23 3.11
C GLY A 37 -9.35 -23.69 3.10
N ALA A 38 -9.93 -24.53 2.25
CA ALA A 38 -9.38 -25.87 2.03
C ALA A 38 -7.98 -25.82 1.41
N VAL A 39 -7.13 -26.75 1.84
CA VAL A 39 -5.78 -26.94 1.33
C VAL A 39 -5.85 -27.70 0.01
N TYR A 40 -5.65 -27.02 -1.12
CA TYR A 40 -5.92 -27.58 -2.45
C TYR A 40 -4.99 -28.73 -2.83
N ASN A 41 -3.77 -28.72 -2.30
CA ASN A 41 -2.72 -29.70 -2.54
C ASN A 41 -2.43 -30.56 -1.30
N ALA A 42 -3.42 -30.76 -0.42
CA ALA A 42 -3.30 -31.66 0.72
C ALA A 42 -2.86 -33.07 0.24
N VAL A 43 -2.10 -33.78 1.06
CA VAL A 43 -1.52 -35.08 0.68
C VAL A 43 -2.01 -36.16 1.64
N SER A 44 -2.69 -37.17 1.09
CA SER A 44 -3.10 -38.39 1.80
C SER A 44 -1.90 -39.29 2.16
N LYS A 45 -2.11 -40.31 3.00
CA LYS A 45 -1.08 -41.32 3.33
C LYS A 45 -0.53 -42.03 2.09
N SER A 46 -1.33 -42.20 1.05
CA SER A 46 -0.93 -42.80 -0.22
C SER A 46 -0.28 -41.80 -1.20
N LEU A 47 0.15 -40.62 -0.74
CA LEU A 47 0.79 -39.59 -1.56
C LEU A 47 -0.07 -39.06 -2.73
N LYS A 48 -1.39 -39.19 -2.60
CA LYS A 48 -2.37 -38.66 -3.55
C LYS A 48 -2.87 -37.30 -3.08
N THR A 49 -2.89 -36.33 -3.98
CA THR A 49 -3.54 -35.03 -3.80
C THR A 49 -4.97 -35.07 -4.34
N PRO A 50 -5.85 -34.12 -3.98
CA PRO A 50 -7.16 -34.00 -4.61
C PRO A 50 -7.09 -33.97 -6.14
N LEU A 51 -6.09 -33.27 -6.71
CA LEU A 51 -5.89 -33.24 -8.17
C LEU A 51 -5.58 -34.62 -8.77
N LYS A 52 -4.84 -35.48 -8.06
CA LYS A 52 -4.54 -36.85 -8.53
C LYS A 52 -5.74 -37.79 -8.43
N LEU A 53 -6.72 -37.47 -7.60
CA LEU A 53 -7.95 -38.24 -7.43
C LEU A 53 -9.10 -37.71 -8.30
N ALA A 54 -8.99 -36.46 -8.76
CA ALA A 54 -10.03 -35.82 -9.55
C ALA A 54 -10.31 -36.59 -10.86
N VAL A 55 -11.59 -36.84 -11.11
CA VAL A 55 -12.05 -37.56 -12.30
C VAL A 55 -12.67 -36.60 -13.33
N ASP A 56 -13.38 -35.56 -12.87
CA ASP A 56 -14.04 -34.62 -13.77
C ASP A 56 -13.12 -33.49 -14.23
N LYS A 57 -13.34 -33.05 -15.48
CA LYS A 57 -12.53 -32.03 -16.13
C LYS A 57 -12.55 -30.69 -15.38
N HIS A 58 -13.69 -30.27 -14.84
CA HIS A 58 -13.81 -28.98 -14.17
C HIS A 58 -12.97 -28.91 -12.88
N THR A 59 -13.00 -29.97 -12.07
CA THR A 59 -12.17 -30.08 -10.87
C THR A 59 -10.68 -30.17 -11.23
N ILE A 60 -10.33 -30.95 -12.26
CA ILE A 60 -8.95 -31.06 -12.75
C ILE A 60 -8.42 -29.69 -13.19
N ASP A 61 -9.20 -28.95 -14.00
CA ASP A 61 -8.81 -27.64 -14.52
C ASP A 61 -8.63 -26.63 -13.37
N LEU A 62 -9.56 -26.57 -12.42
CA LEU A 62 -9.48 -25.67 -11.25
C LEU A 62 -8.26 -25.98 -10.35
N LEU A 63 -8.05 -27.25 -10.00
CA LEU A 63 -6.94 -27.64 -9.13
C LEU A 63 -5.58 -27.52 -9.84
N SER A 64 -5.54 -27.74 -11.15
CA SER A 64 -4.35 -27.49 -11.98
C SER A 64 -4.04 -26.00 -12.08
N PHE A 65 -5.07 -25.16 -12.25
CA PHE A 65 -4.93 -23.71 -12.22
C PHE A 65 -4.37 -23.24 -10.87
N LEU A 66 -4.93 -23.70 -9.75
CA LEU A 66 -4.41 -23.42 -8.41
C LEU A 66 -2.94 -23.81 -8.27
N LYS A 67 -2.57 -25.02 -8.71
CA LYS A 67 -1.18 -25.47 -8.72
C LYS A 67 -0.28 -24.52 -9.53
N ASN A 68 -0.72 -24.08 -10.70
CA ASN A 68 0.02 -23.16 -11.56
C ASN A 68 0.21 -21.79 -10.90
N VAL A 69 -0.86 -21.13 -10.43
CA VAL A 69 -0.75 -19.78 -9.86
C VAL A 69 0.10 -19.73 -8.59
N PHE A 70 -0.02 -20.73 -7.70
CA PHE A 70 0.86 -20.83 -6.53
C PHE A 70 2.32 -21.08 -6.92
N SER A 71 2.58 -21.88 -7.97
CA SER A 71 3.93 -22.08 -8.49
C SER A 71 4.51 -20.80 -9.08
N LYS A 72 3.72 -20.04 -9.85
CA LYS A 72 4.15 -18.75 -10.41
C LYS A 72 4.48 -17.74 -9.30
N ILE A 73 3.65 -17.64 -8.26
CA ILE A 73 3.94 -16.79 -7.09
C ILE A 73 5.24 -17.20 -6.41
N ARG A 74 5.45 -18.50 -6.15
CA ARG A 74 6.69 -18.99 -5.55
C ARG A 74 7.92 -18.66 -6.41
N ASN A 75 7.78 -18.74 -7.73
CA ASN A 75 8.84 -18.42 -8.68
C ASN A 75 8.93 -16.91 -9.00
N LYS A 76 8.12 -16.08 -8.33
CA LYS A 76 8.01 -14.63 -8.53
C LYS A 76 7.67 -14.20 -9.96
N ASP A 77 6.97 -15.07 -10.70
CA ASP A 77 6.51 -14.81 -12.06
C ASP A 77 5.30 -13.87 -12.06
N THR A 78 5.47 -12.68 -12.63
CA THR A 78 4.44 -11.64 -12.69
C THR A 78 3.33 -11.92 -13.69
N SER A 79 3.49 -12.89 -14.60
CA SER A 79 2.45 -13.29 -15.56
C SER A 79 1.21 -13.86 -14.86
N VAL A 80 1.33 -14.28 -13.60
CA VAL A 80 0.22 -14.75 -12.77
C VAL A 80 -0.93 -13.74 -12.66
N LEU A 81 -0.64 -12.44 -12.78
CA LEU A 81 -1.70 -11.42 -12.75
C LEU A 81 -2.59 -11.52 -13.98
N LEU A 82 -2.03 -11.76 -15.16
CA LEU A 82 -2.78 -11.95 -16.41
C LEU A 82 -3.62 -13.24 -16.37
N ASP A 83 -3.08 -14.31 -15.78
CA ASP A 83 -3.81 -15.56 -15.58
C ASP A 83 -5.07 -15.35 -14.72
N LEU A 84 -4.95 -14.47 -13.72
CA LEU A 84 -6.03 -14.17 -12.79
C LEU A 84 -7.02 -13.16 -13.39
N GLU A 85 -6.59 -12.11 -14.08
CA GLU A 85 -7.45 -11.02 -14.60
C GLU A 85 -8.71 -11.47 -15.36
N ASN A 86 -8.65 -12.61 -16.06
CA ASN A 86 -9.74 -13.11 -16.90
C ASN A 86 -10.74 -14.03 -16.18
N MET A 87 -10.67 -14.15 -14.85
CA MET A 87 -11.50 -15.06 -14.07
C MET A 87 -12.85 -14.45 -13.65
N ASP A 88 -13.88 -15.28 -13.61
CA ASP A 88 -15.17 -14.91 -13.02
C ASP A 88 -15.08 -14.77 -11.48
N LEU A 89 -15.95 -13.93 -10.92
CA LEU A 89 -15.95 -13.62 -9.48
C LEU A 89 -16.06 -14.85 -8.56
N SER A 90 -16.78 -15.90 -8.98
CA SER A 90 -16.97 -17.11 -8.16
C SER A 90 -15.68 -17.94 -8.07
N THR A 91 -14.95 -18.03 -9.18
CA THR A 91 -13.66 -18.71 -9.24
C THR A 91 -12.57 -17.88 -8.55
N VAL A 92 -12.62 -16.54 -8.64
CA VAL A 92 -11.73 -15.64 -7.88
C VAL A 92 -11.82 -15.91 -6.38
N LYS A 93 -13.03 -15.92 -5.81
CA LYS A 93 -13.23 -16.21 -4.39
C LYS A 93 -12.66 -17.57 -4.00
N THR A 94 -12.84 -18.56 -4.87
CA THR A 94 -12.31 -19.91 -4.68
C THR A 94 -10.77 -19.90 -4.64
N VAL A 95 -10.14 -19.22 -5.60
CA VAL A 95 -8.67 -19.16 -5.71
C VAL A 95 -8.02 -18.35 -4.60
N MET A 96 -8.57 -17.17 -4.30
CA MET A 96 -7.98 -16.24 -3.33
C MET A 96 -8.07 -16.74 -1.89
N ARG A 97 -8.98 -17.67 -1.61
CA ARG A 97 -9.19 -18.25 -0.28
C ARG A 97 -8.62 -19.66 -0.12
N ALA A 98 -8.40 -20.38 -1.21
CA ALA A 98 -7.71 -21.67 -1.17
C ALA A 98 -6.34 -21.53 -0.52
N LYS A 99 -5.91 -22.58 0.17
CA LYS A 99 -4.62 -22.61 0.87
C LYS A 99 -3.68 -23.62 0.25
N ASN A 100 -2.39 -23.32 0.25
CA ASN A 100 -1.35 -24.31 -0.04
C ASN A 100 -1.12 -25.25 1.17
N LEU A 101 -0.21 -26.20 1.02
CA LEU A 101 0.18 -27.16 2.06
C LEU A 101 0.69 -26.52 3.36
N GLU A 102 1.25 -25.31 3.28
CA GLU A 102 1.71 -24.53 4.43
C GLU A 102 0.57 -23.76 5.12
N GLY A 103 -0.67 -23.93 4.64
CA GLY A 103 -1.84 -23.23 5.15
C GLY A 103 -1.94 -21.76 4.72
N LYS A 104 -1.18 -21.34 3.70
CA LYS A 104 -1.11 -19.96 3.19
C LYS A 104 -2.02 -19.78 1.98
N THR A 105 -2.77 -18.69 1.98
CA THR A 105 -3.49 -18.17 0.80
C THR A 105 -2.50 -17.64 -0.24
N LEU A 106 -2.98 -17.34 -1.44
CA LEU A 106 -2.15 -16.83 -2.53
C LEU A 106 -1.44 -15.50 -2.16
N ILE A 107 -2.15 -14.60 -1.47
CA ILE A 107 -1.61 -13.30 -1.00
C ILE A 107 -0.59 -13.52 0.12
N GLU A 108 -0.87 -14.40 1.09
CA GLU A 108 0.10 -14.71 2.16
C GLU A 108 1.38 -15.33 1.59
N ALA A 109 1.25 -16.25 0.63
CA ALA A 109 2.40 -16.84 -0.06
C ALA A 109 3.20 -15.78 -0.85
N ALA A 110 2.51 -14.83 -1.50
CA ALA A 110 3.15 -13.73 -2.22
C ALA A 110 3.95 -12.81 -1.30
N ILE A 111 3.41 -12.48 -0.13
CA ILE A 111 4.12 -11.68 0.89
C ILE A 111 5.36 -12.45 1.38
N LEU A 112 5.19 -13.71 1.78
CA LEU A 112 6.28 -14.51 2.36
C LEU A 112 7.43 -14.78 1.38
N CYS A 113 7.15 -14.90 0.08
CA CYS A 113 8.21 -15.07 -0.92
C CYS A 113 8.82 -13.73 -1.39
N GLY A 114 8.28 -12.59 -0.96
CA GLY A 114 8.70 -11.27 -1.44
C GLY A 114 8.36 -11.04 -2.91
N PHE A 115 7.13 -11.36 -3.32
CA PHE A 115 6.61 -11.10 -4.65
C PHE A 115 6.44 -9.59 -4.86
N LYS A 116 7.12 -9.03 -5.88
CA LYS A 116 7.18 -7.57 -6.10
C LYS A 116 5.82 -6.92 -6.37
N LYS A 117 4.88 -7.67 -6.95
CA LYS A 117 3.54 -7.18 -7.32
C LYS A 117 2.46 -7.60 -6.31
N THR A 118 2.82 -7.71 -5.05
CA THR A 118 1.88 -8.08 -3.97
C THR A 118 0.73 -7.07 -3.85
N GLU A 119 0.99 -5.77 -4.01
CA GLU A 119 -0.08 -4.76 -3.95
C GLU A 119 -1.05 -4.88 -5.13
N GLU A 120 -0.54 -5.10 -6.36
CA GLU A 120 -1.40 -5.38 -7.52
C GLU A 120 -2.26 -6.64 -7.29
N LEU A 121 -1.69 -7.68 -6.65
CA LEU A 121 -2.42 -8.90 -6.30
C LEU A 121 -3.48 -8.65 -5.21
N LYS A 122 -3.19 -7.79 -4.21
CA LYS A 122 -4.13 -7.38 -3.16
C LYS A 122 -5.26 -6.50 -3.70
N GLU A 123 -5.05 -5.83 -4.84
CA GLU A 123 -6.01 -4.96 -5.52
C GLU A 123 -6.74 -5.67 -6.68
N LEU A 124 -6.33 -6.88 -7.03
CA LEU A 124 -6.91 -7.62 -8.13
C LEU A 124 -8.41 -7.86 -7.90
N PHE A 125 -9.19 -7.79 -8.99
CA PHE A 125 -10.66 -7.93 -8.99
C PHE A 125 -11.43 -6.88 -8.18
N GLN A 126 -10.80 -5.73 -7.93
CA GLN A 126 -11.39 -4.62 -7.19
C GLN A 126 -11.39 -3.32 -8.00
N VAL A 127 -11.51 -3.37 -9.32
CA VAL A 127 -11.34 -2.18 -10.18
C VAL A 127 -12.22 -1.00 -9.73
N ASP A 128 -13.48 -1.25 -9.39
CA ASP A 128 -14.38 -0.22 -8.84
C ASP A 128 -13.94 0.25 -7.45
N GLU A 129 -13.46 -0.67 -6.61
CA GLU A 129 -13.05 -0.43 -5.23
C GLU A 129 -11.69 0.25 -5.10
N ILE A 130 -10.78 0.11 -6.05
CA ILE A 130 -9.51 0.86 -6.11
C ILE A 130 -9.80 2.36 -6.22
N HIS A 131 -10.79 2.75 -7.03
CA HIS A 131 -11.22 4.14 -7.14
C HIS A 131 -11.80 4.63 -5.81
N PHE A 132 -12.66 3.84 -5.15
CA PHE A 132 -13.19 4.17 -3.83
C PHE A 132 -12.10 4.22 -2.75
N LEU A 133 -11.10 3.35 -2.81
CA LEU A 133 -9.98 3.33 -1.88
C LEU A 133 -9.11 4.58 -2.03
N LYS A 134 -8.77 4.95 -3.26
CA LYS A 134 -8.07 6.21 -3.57
C LYS A 134 -8.88 7.42 -3.11
N LEU A 135 -10.19 7.42 -3.32
CA LEU A 135 -11.06 8.48 -2.82
C LEU A 135 -11.06 8.53 -1.29
N ALA A 136 -11.15 7.39 -0.61
CA ALA A 136 -11.08 7.31 0.86
C ALA A 136 -9.74 7.86 1.39
N ASP A 137 -8.63 7.52 0.74
CA ASP A 137 -7.30 8.04 1.08
C ASP A 137 -7.21 9.57 0.86
N ILE A 138 -7.84 10.11 -0.18
CA ILE A 138 -7.93 11.57 -0.41
C ILE A 138 -8.78 12.24 0.67
N LEU A 139 -9.93 11.66 1.01
CA LEU A 139 -10.80 12.17 2.07
C LEU A 139 -10.08 12.21 3.42
N PHE A 140 -9.32 11.15 3.73
CA PHE A 140 -8.49 11.09 4.92
C PHE A 140 -7.44 12.21 4.94
N LYS A 141 -6.73 12.43 3.83
CA LYS A 141 -5.74 13.52 3.70
C LYS A 141 -6.35 14.92 3.81
N LYS A 142 -7.62 15.08 3.42
CA LYS A 142 -8.38 16.33 3.57
C LYS A 142 -9.05 16.48 4.94
N GLU A 143 -8.68 15.65 5.91
CA GLU A 143 -9.23 15.63 7.28
C GLU A 143 -10.74 15.38 7.35
N LYS A 144 -11.33 14.84 6.27
CA LYS A 144 -12.74 14.43 6.23
C LYS A 144 -12.91 13.03 6.83
N LEU A 145 -12.61 12.92 8.11
CA LEU A 145 -12.42 11.64 8.81
C LEU A 145 -13.67 10.74 8.80
N MET A 146 -14.87 11.30 8.97
CA MET A 146 -16.11 10.52 8.98
C MET A 146 -16.44 9.94 7.60
N GLU A 147 -16.25 10.72 6.54
CA GLU A 147 -16.45 10.27 5.16
C GLU A 147 -15.44 9.18 4.78
N ALA A 148 -14.16 9.37 5.13
CA ALA A 148 -13.11 8.37 4.93
C ALA A 148 -13.41 7.08 5.70
N PHE A 149 -13.86 7.17 6.96
CA PHE A 149 -14.23 6.02 7.78
C PHE A 149 -15.39 5.22 7.17
N CYS A 150 -16.44 5.89 6.72
CA CYS A 150 -17.56 5.25 6.04
C CYS A 150 -17.12 4.56 4.74
N ALA A 151 -16.25 5.21 3.97
CA ALA A 151 -15.68 4.64 2.75
C ALA A 151 -14.85 3.38 3.04
N TYR A 152 -13.93 3.42 4.02
CA TYR A 152 -13.15 2.25 4.40
C TYR A 152 -14.02 1.11 4.93
N LYS A 153 -15.06 1.38 5.72
CA LYS A 153 -16.01 0.33 6.17
C LYS A 153 -16.73 -0.35 5.00
N ARG A 154 -17.14 0.41 3.99
CA ARG A 154 -17.76 -0.14 2.79
C ARG A 154 -16.79 -1.03 2.01
N ILE A 155 -15.56 -0.58 1.80
CA ILE A 155 -14.50 -1.36 1.14
C ILE A 155 -14.18 -2.62 1.94
N LEU A 156 -14.07 -2.51 3.26
CA LEU A 156 -13.78 -3.62 4.16
C LEU A 156 -14.81 -4.75 4.02
N LYS A 157 -16.11 -4.41 4.02
CA LYS A 157 -17.20 -5.40 3.87
C LYS A 157 -17.03 -6.20 2.58
N LYS A 158 -16.76 -5.53 1.47
CA LYS A 158 -16.58 -6.17 0.16
C LYS A 158 -15.30 -7.01 0.08
N ARG A 159 -14.17 -6.51 0.59
CA ARG A 159 -12.92 -7.29 0.65
C ARG A 159 -13.07 -8.55 1.49
N ILE A 160 -13.83 -8.50 2.59
CA ILE A 160 -14.14 -9.69 3.41
C ILE A 160 -14.92 -10.72 2.58
N GLU A 161 -15.87 -10.29 1.74
CA GLU A 161 -16.66 -11.20 0.89
C GLU A 161 -15.80 -11.94 -0.16
N ILE A 162 -14.74 -11.29 -0.67
CA ILE A 162 -13.83 -11.86 -1.67
C ILE A 162 -12.70 -12.65 -1.01
N PHE A 163 -11.92 -12.04 -0.12
CA PHE A 163 -10.68 -12.61 0.41
C PHE A 163 -10.83 -13.36 1.74
N GLY A 164 -11.92 -13.13 2.46
CA GLY A 164 -12.10 -13.61 3.83
C GLY A 164 -11.49 -12.66 4.87
N SER A 165 -11.88 -12.83 6.14
CA SER A 165 -11.58 -11.89 7.23
C SER A 165 -10.11 -11.82 7.66
N ASP A 166 -9.31 -12.81 7.27
CA ASP A 166 -7.95 -13.00 7.77
C ASP A 166 -6.90 -12.61 6.72
N ASN A 167 -7.34 -12.27 5.51
CA ASN A 167 -6.44 -11.96 4.41
C ASN A 167 -5.70 -10.63 4.65
N PRO A 168 -4.40 -10.55 4.36
CA PRO A 168 -3.61 -9.32 4.50
C PRO A 168 -4.25 -8.07 3.88
N SER A 169 -4.89 -8.17 2.70
CA SER A 169 -5.55 -7.02 2.05
C SER A 169 -6.74 -6.45 2.84
N VAL A 170 -7.40 -7.29 3.65
CA VAL A 170 -8.49 -6.89 4.57
C VAL A 170 -7.90 -6.22 5.80
N LEU A 171 -6.83 -6.80 6.35
CA LEU A 171 -6.13 -6.26 7.52
C LEU A 171 -5.54 -4.87 7.25
N ASP A 172 -5.06 -4.62 6.03
CA ASP A 172 -4.54 -3.31 5.63
C ASP A 172 -5.62 -2.20 5.66
N ILE A 173 -6.87 -2.54 5.31
CA ILE A 173 -8.00 -1.60 5.44
C ILE A 173 -8.39 -1.39 6.91
N GLN A 174 -8.35 -2.45 7.72
CA GLN A 174 -8.56 -2.30 9.17
C GLN A 174 -7.50 -1.38 9.79
N ALA A 175 -6.23 -1.48 9.38
CA ALA A 175 -5.16 -0.57 9.82
C ALA A 175 -5.42 0.90 9.41
N LYS A 176 -6.02 1.16 8.24
CA LYS A 176 -6.48 2.51 7.86
C LYS A 176 -7.60 3.01 8.79
N ILE A 177 -8.52 2.14 9.20
CA ILE A 177 -9.57 2.46 10.18
C ILE A 177 -8.96 2.75 11.57
N VAL A 178 -7.98 1.96 12.02
CA VAL A 178 -7.21 2.20 13.26
C VAL A 178 -6.63 3.61 13.28
N ARG A 179 -6.02 4.07 12.17
CA ARG A 179 -5.48 5.43 12.07
C ARG A 179 -6.55 6.50 12.31
N ILE A 180 -7.75 6.34 11.77
CA ILE A 180 -8.87 7.26 12.02
C ILE A 180 -9.30 7.23 13.49
N LEU A 181 -9.46 6.05 14.08
CA LEU A 181 -9.83 5.90 15.49
C LEU A 181 -8.81 6.60 16.41
N ASN A 182 -7.52 6.46 16.09
CA ASN A 182 -6.43 7.13 16.77
C ASN A 182 -6.40 8.66 16.61
N ILE A 183 -6.97 9.22 15.54
CA ILE A 183 -7.11 10.67 15.39
C ILE A 183 -8.35 11.16 16.16
N GLN A 184 -9.41 10.35 16.21
CA GLN A 184 -10.64 10.65 16.95
C GLN A 184 -10.50 10.47 18.48
N GLY A 185 -9.33 10.10 19.00
CA GLY A 185 -9.12 9.85 20.42
C GLY A 185 -9.71 8.52 20.93
N LYS A 186 -10.20 7.65 20.04
CA LYS A 186 -10.82 6.35 20.39
C LYS A 186 -9.76 5.27 20.54
N TYR A 187 -8.86 5.44 21.51
CA TYR A 187 -7.67 4.61 21.63
C TYR A 187 -7.97 3.16 22.03
N ASP A 188 -8.96 2.90 22.89
CA ASP A 188 -9.29 1.53 23.31
C ASP A 188 -9.86 0.70 22.16
N ALA A 189 -10.72 1.31 21.33
CA ALA A 189 -11.25 0.68 20.12
C ALA A 189 -10.14 0.45 19.07
N SER A 190 -9.22 1.41 18.94
CA SER A 190 -8.05 1.31 18.08
C SER A 190 -7.13 0.15 18.52
N PHE A 191 -6.84 0.05 19.81
CA PHE A 191 -6.00 -0.99 20.39
C PHE A 191 -6.63 -2.37 20.25
N SER A 192 -7.92 -2.51 20.56
CA SER A 192 -8.66 -3.77 20.41
C SER A 192 -8.63 -4.28 18.97
N LEU A 193 -8.78 -3.39 17.98
CA LEU A 193 -8.70 -3.75 16.57
C LEU A 193 -7.25 -4.11 16.16
N LEU A 194 -6.24 -3.42 16.69
CA LEU A 194 -4.84 -3.78 16.47
C LEU A 194 -4.47 -5.15 17.07
N GLU A 195 -5.05 -5.55 18.21
CA GLU A 195 -4.88 -6.90 18.76
C GLU A 195 -5.44 -7.97 17.82
N GLU A 196 -6.64 -7.75 17.26
CA GLU A 196 -7.23 -8.67 16.28
C GLU A 196 -6.33 -8.79 15.04
N ILE A 197 -5.84 -7.67 14.50
CA ILE A 197 -4.94 -7.65 13.35
C ILE A 197 -3.63 -8.39 13.68
N HIS A 198 -3.04 -8.12 14.85
CA HIS A 198 -1.79 -8.72 15.28
C HIS A 198 -1.90 -10.25 15.38
N GLN A 199 -2.94 -10.76 16.05
CA GLN A 199 -3.19 -12.21 16.17
C GLN A 199 -3.34 -12.88 14.80
N LYS A 200 -4.05 -12.23 13.86
CA LYS A 200 -4.22 -12.74 12.51
C LYS A 200 -2.92 -12.74 11.71
N LYS A 201 -2.15 -11.64 11.72
CA LYS A 201 -0.85 -11.56 11.05
C LYS A 201 0.19 -12.50 11.66
N GLN A 202 0.21 -12.66 12.98
CA GLN A 202 1.06 -13.62 13.68
C GLN A 202 0.78 -15.05 13.19
N LYS A 203 -0.50 -15.44 13.09
CA LYS A 203 -0.88 -16.77 12.59
C LYS A 203 -0.55 -16.97 11.11
N SER A 204 -0.69 -15.94 10.28
CA SER A 204 -0.53 -16.05 8.83
C SER A 204 0.90 -15.84 8.33
N LEU A 205 1.65 -14.90 8.90
CA LEU A 205 2.99 -14.52 8.44
C LEU A 205 4.09 -14.92 9.43
N GLY A 206 3.73 -15.14 10.71
CA GLY A 206 4.66 -15.40 11.79
C GLY A 206 4.88 -14.18 12.69
N GLU A 207 5.40 -14.43 13.90
CA GLU A 207 5.61 -13.42 14.94
C GLU A 207 6.54 -12.30 14.48
N TYR A 208 7.71 -12.66 13.94
CA TYR A 208 8.77 -11.72 13.59
C TYR A 208 8.75 -11.28 12.13
N HIS A 209 7.65 -11.52 11.41
CA HIS A 209 7.50 -10.99 10.06
C HIS A 209 7.35 -9.47 10.12
N VAL A 210 7.95 -8.75 9.15
CA VAL A 210 7.98 -7.27 9.12
C VAL A 210 6.57 -6.67 9.24
N GLU A 211 5.59 -7.19 8.51
CA GLU A 211 4.21 -6.73 8.62
C GLU A 211 3.54 -7.00 9.99
N THR A 212 3.97 -8.04 10.73
CA THR A 212 3.47 -8.33 12.09
C THR A 212 4.09 -7.36 13.10
N LEU A 213 5.39 -7.11 12.97
CA LEU A 213 6.14 -6.13 13.77
C LEU A 213 5.64 -4.69 13.55
N ALA A 214 5.27 -4.33 12.32
CA ALA A 214 4.66 -3.03 12.01
C ALA A 214 3.34 -2.81 12.79
N VAL A 215 2.54 -3.86 13.01
CA VAL A 215 1.32 -3.78 13.84
C VAL A 215 1.68 -3.58 15.31
N GLN A 216 2.74 -4.22 15.81
CA GLN A 216 3.24 -3.97 17.18
C GLN A 216 3.72 -2.53 17.36
N SER A 217 4.43 -1.95 16.38
CA SER A 217 4.78 -0.52 16.39
C SER A 217 3.52 0.38 16.46
N GLN A 218 2.46 0.06 15.73
CA GLN A 218 1.18 0.80 15.81
C GLN A 218 0.48 0.63 17.17
N LYS A 219 0.55 -0.56 17.77
CA LYS A 219 0.06 -0.81 19.14
C LYS A 219 0.81 0.05 20.14
N ALA A 220 2.15 0.12 20.05
CA ALA A 220 2.97 0.96 20.91
C ALA A 220 2.60 2.45 20.79
N LEU A 221 2.39 2.97 19.57
CA LEU A 221 1.93 4.35 19.40
C LEU A 221 0.55 4.60 20.02
N THR A 222 -0.36 3.63 19.92
CA THR A 222 -1.70 3.72 20.50
C THR A 222 -1.63 3.72 22.04
N LEU A 223 -0.82 2.83 22.63
CA LEU A 223 -0.54 2.80 24.06
C LEU A 223 0.08 4.12 24.56
N CYS A 224 1.00 4.70 23.81
CA CYS A 224 1.59 5.98 24.15
C CYS A 224 0.52 7.08 24.24
N LYS A 225 -0.46 7.09 23.31
CA LYS A 225 -1.60 8.01 23.33
C LYS A 225 -2.58 7.75 24.48
N GLN A 226 -2.71 6.51 24.95
CA GLN A 226 -3.44 6.16 26.17
C GLN A 226 -2.72 6.60 27.46
N GLY A 227 -1.46 7.03 27.36
CA GLY A 227 -0.63 7.41 28.51
C GLY A 227 0.34 6.32 28.99
N ASN A 228 0.29 5.12 28.41
CA ASN A 228 1.15 3.98 28.73
C ASN A 228 2.52 4.07 28.02
N LYS A 229 3.21 5.20 28.23
CA LYS A 229 4.45 5.57 27.51
C LYS A 229 5.61 4.58 27.75
N LYS A 230 5.72 4.05 28.97
CA LYS A 230 6.81 3.11 29.34
C LYS A 230 6.66 1.77 28.61
N GLU A 231 5.43 1.25 28.58
CA GLU A 231 5.11 0.01 27.87
C GLU A 231 5.29 0.17 26.36
N ALA A 232 4.81 1.29 25.79
CA ALA A 232 5.06 1.62 24.39
C ALA A 232 6.56 1.62 24.03
N LEU A 233 7.41 2.18 24.89
CA LEU A 233 8.85 2.19 24.67
C LEU A 233 9.47 0.78 24.73
N LEU A 234 8.97 -0.11 25.59
CA LEU A 234 9.44 -1.49 25.66
C LEU A 234 9.10 -2.26 24.38
N ILE A 235 7.85 -2.16 23.91
CA ILE A 235 7.41 -2.82 22.67
C ILE A 235 8.27 -2.36 21.49
N PHE A 236 8.48 -1.05 21.35
CA PHE A 236 9.31 -0.54 20.26
C PHE A 236 10.76 -1.03 20.32
N LYS A 237 11.34 -1.16 21.52
CA LYS A 237 12.71 -1.69 21.67
C LYS A 237 12.78 -3.13 21.19
N GLU A 238 11.82 -3.96 21.56
CA GLU A 238 11.72 -5.34 21.10
C GLU A 238 11.55 -5.41 19.58
N VAL A 239 10.63 -4.62 19.01
CA VAL A 239 10.40 -4.55 17.56
C VAL A 239 11.67 -4.17 16.81
N ILE A 240 12.37 -3.12 17.25
CA ILE A 240 13.59 -2.65 16.57
C ILE A 240 14.73 -3.67 16.67
N LEU A 241 14.87 -4.36 17.81
CA LEU A 241 15.84 -5.44 17.94
C LEU A 241 15.59 -6.51 16.88
N LYS A 242 14.32 -6.91 16.68
CA LYS A 242 13.95 -7.91 15.67
C LYS A 242 14.06 -7.39 14.24
N LEU A 243 13.67 -6.15 13.97
CA LEU A 243 13.84 -5.55 12.64
C LEU A 243 15.33 -5.44 12.26
N LYS A 244 16.23 -5.18 13.21
CA LYS A 244 17.69 -5.15 12.96
C LYS A 244 18.28 -6.53 12.63
N GLU A 245 17.64 -7.62 13.07
CA GLU A 245 18.06 -8.98 12.71
C GLU A 245 17.71 -9.33 11.25
N ILE A 246 16.67 -8.72 10.67
CA ILE A 246 16.10 -9.12 9.37
C ILE A 246 16.16 -8.05 8.27
N LEU A 247 16.40 -6.78 8.60
CA LEU A 247 16.39 -5.65 7.66
C LEU A 247 17.74 -4.92 7.62
N GLU A 248 17.99 -4.28 6.49
CA GLU A 248 19.12 -3.37 6.34
C GLU A 248 18.95 -2.10 7.21
N PRO A 249 20.05 -1.44 7.66
CA PRO A 249 19.99 -0.28 8.55
C PRO A 249 19.25 0.96 8.03
N ASN A 250 18.94 1.01 6.73
CA ASN A 250 18.20 2.09 6.07
C ASN A 250 16.82 1.64 5.59
N ASP A 251 16.33 0.46 5.99
CA ASP A 251 15.01 0.00 5.60
C ASP A 251 13.90 0.92 6.13
N PHE A 252 12.81 1.06 5.38
CA PHE A 252 11.69 1.92 5.75
C PHE A 252 11.07 1.50 7.08
N ASP A 253 10.79 0.21 7.28
CA ASP A 253 10.06 -0.27 8.46
C ASP A 253 10.89 -0.14 9.75
N LEU A 254 12.21 -0.31 9.63
CA LEU A 254 13.15 -0.08 10.72
C LEU A 254 13.21 1.41 11.08
N LEU A 255 13.37 2.29 10.10
CA LEU A 255 13.46 3.74 10.33
C LEU A 255 12.14 4.33 10.84
N ASP A 256 11.00 3.84 10.37
CA ASP A 256 9.68 4.25 10.87
C ASP A 256 9.49 3.84 12.35
N SER A 257 9.93 2.65 12.72
CA SER A 257 9.91 2.18 14.12
C SER A 257 10.88 2.97 15.02
N GLU A 258 12.09 3.29 14.53
CA GLU A 258 13.04 4.18 15.24
C GLU A 258 12.45 5.58 15.46
N ASN A 259 11.79 6.14 14.45
CA ASN A 259 11.09 7.41 14.58
C ASN A 259 9.88 7.31 15.53
N GLY A 260 9.21 6.16 15.60
CA GLY A 260 8.21 5.84 16.61
C GLY A 260 8.74 5.93 18.04
N ILE A 261 9.93 5.36 18.30
CA ILE A 261 10.63 5.56 19.59
C ILE A 261 10.87 7.04 19.86
N ALA A 262 11.38 7.79 18.88
CA ALA A 262 11.67 9.21 19.06
C ALA A 262 10.41 10.00 19.48
N ALA A 263 9.24 9.67 18.90
CA ALA A 263 7.97 10.27 19.29
C ALA A 263 7.57 9.92 20.73
N VAL A 264 7.71 8.65 21.14
CA VAL A 264 7.43 8.22 22.53
C VAL A 264 8.35 8.93 23.53
N LEU A 265 9.64 9.00 23.23
CA LEU A 265 10.63 9.71 24.07
C LEU A 265 10.30 11.20 24.22
N LEU A 266 9.86 11.85 23.14
CA LEU A 266 9.44 13.25 23.16
C LEU A 266 8.24 13.48 24.09
N VAL A 267 7.29 12.55 24.09
CA VAL A 267 6.09 12.56 24.96
C VAL A 267 6.44 12.23 26.42
N MET A 268 7.54 11.50 26.67
CA MET A 268 8.12 11.28 27.99
C MET A 268 8.98 12.45 28.50
N GLY A 269 9.24 13.47 27.68
CA GLY A 269 10.12 14.59 28.02
C GLY A 269 11.62 14.32 27.82
N LYS A 270 11.99 13.14 27.32
CA LYS A 270 13.37 12.75 26.99
C LYS A 270 13.82 13.36 25.66
N CYS A 271 13.85 14.69 25.60
CA CYS A 271 13.99 15.45 24.36
C CYS A 271 15.38 15.29 23.71
N ALA A 272 16.45 15.16 24.51
CA ALA A 272 17.81 14.94 24.00
C ALA A 272 17.94 13.58 23.27
N GLU A 273 17.41 12.51 23.87
CA GLU A 273 17.40 11.18 23.25
C GLU A 273 16.54 11.17 21.97
N SER A 274 15.35 11.77 22.02
CA SER A 274 14.45 11.93 20.86
C SER A 274 15.12 12.69 19.71
N SER A 275 15.78 13.82 20.00
CA SER A 275 16.50 14.62 19.01
C SER A 275 17.61 13.83 18.32
N LYS A 276 18.38 13.03 19.07
CA LYS A 276 19.44 12.20 18.48
C LYS A 276 18.85 11.19 17.48
N ILE A 277 17.84 10.43 17.89
CA ILE A 277 17.22 9.40 17.05
C ILE A 277 16.56 10.04 15.82
N SER A 278 15.75 11.09 15.99
CA SER A 278 15.11 11.77 14.86
C SER A 278 16.11 12.39 13.88
N SER A 279 17.28 12.85 14.35
CA SER A 279 18.35 13.33 13.48
C SER A 279 18.97 12.23 12.64
N GLU A 280 19.26 11.06 13.25
CA GLU A 280 19.77 9.89 12.54
C GLU A 280 18.76 9.38 11.50
N VAL A 281 17.49 9.26 11.88
CA VAL A 281 16.42 8.85 10.95
C VAL A 281 16.27 9.85 9.81
N LEU A 282 16.23 11.15 10.10
CA LEU A 282 16.12 12.21 9.08
C LEU A 282 17.25 12.12 8.06
N GLN A 283 18.49 11.93 8.51
CA GLN A 283 19.64 11.82 7.62
C GLN A 283 19.52 10.59 6.71
N LYS A 284 19.23 9.42 7.29
CA LYS A 284 19.10 8.16 6.54
C LYS A 284 17.93 8.20 5.57
N SER A 285 16.76 8.66 6.01
CA SER A 285 15.54 8.72 5.21
C SER A 285 15.66 9.77 4.10
N SER A 286 16.26 10.93 4.35
CA SER A 286 16.51 11.95 3.32
C SER A 286 17.45 11.43 2.24
N LYS A 287 18.47 10.64 2.60
CA LYS A 287 19.41 10.07 1.63
C LYS A 287 18.76 8.98 0.78
N LYS A 288 17.95 8.11 1.38
CA LYS A 288 17.35 6.94 0.67
C LYS A 288 16.07 7.29 -0.09
N PHE A 289 15.19 8.09 0.50
CA PHE A 289 13.85 8.35 -0.03
C PHE A 289 13.63 9.79 -0.51
N GLY A 290 14.57 10.70 -0.22
CA GLY A 290 14.47 12.12 -0.53
C GLY A 290 13.82 12.95 0.58
N SER A 291 13.90 14.28 0.43
CA SER A 291 13.44 15.27 1.42
C SER A 291 11.91 15.32 1.57
N LEU A 292 11.18 15.05 0.49
CA LEU A 292 9.72 15.10 0.45
C LEU A 292 9.02 13.81 0.88
N HIS A 293 9.78 12.76 1.17
CA HIS A 293 9.19 11.50 1.61
C HIS A 293 8.52 11.64 2.98
N MET A 294 7.37 10.97 3.18
CA MET A 294 6.56 11.09 4.39
C MET A 294 7.39 10.85 5.66
N LEU A 295 8.20 9.79 5.69
CA LEU A 295 9.04 9.47 6.85
C LEU A 295 10.07 10.57 7.13
N THR A 296 10.67 11.16 6.09
CA THR A 296 11.65 12.25 6.23
C THR A 296 11.00 13.48 6.85
N LEU A 297 9.80 13.86 6.39
CA LEU A 297 9.05 14.97 6.95
C LEU A 297 8.62 14.72 8.40
N VAL A 298 8.19 13.51 8.74
CA VAL A 298 7.83 13.16 10.14
C VAL A 298 9.06 13.20 11.04
N ALA A 299 10.20 12.64 10.62
CA ALA A 299 11.44 12.70 11.38
C ALA A 299 11.93 14.15 11.59
N GLN A 300 11.82 14.99 10.56
CA GLN A 300 12.12 16.42 10.65
C GLN A 300 11.21 17.13 11.67
N ASN A 301 9.91 16.87 11.66
CA ASN A 301 8.97 17.45 12.62
C ASN A 301 9.24 16.99 14.05
N ASN A 302 9.53 15.71 14.27
CA ASN A 302 9.87 15.18 15.59
C ASN A 302 11.17 15.80 16.13
N LEU A 303 12.18 15.96 15.27
CA LEU A 303 13.43 16.64 15.62
C LEU A 303 13.18 18.11 15.99
N ALA A 304 12.42 18.84 15.17
CA ALA A 304 12.09 20.24 15.45
C ALA A 304 11.31 20.41 16.76
N ALA A 305 10.37 19.50 17.04
CA ALA A 305 9.64 19.50 18.30
C ALA A 305 10.54 19.20 19.51
N ALA A 306 11.50 18.27 19.38
CA ALA A 306 12.48 17.98 20.41
C ALA A 306 13.41 19.18 20.68
N LEU A 307 13.92 19.83 19.64
CA LEU A 307 14.76 21.03 19.73
C LEU A 307 14.01 22.20 20.38
N SER A 308 12.74 22.39 20.04
CA SER A 308 11.89 23.42 20.65
C SER A 308 11.76 23.21 22.16
N LYS A 309 11.53 21.96 22.62
CA LYS A 309 11.51 21.64 24.06
C LYS A 309 12.87 21.80 24.75
N LEU A 310 13.97 21.71 24.01
CA LEU A 310 15.33 22.00 24.48
C LEU A 310 15.67 23.49 24.45
N LYS A 311 14.70 24.38 24.19
CA LYS A 311 14.87 25.83 24.03
C LYS A 311 15.78 26.25 22.87
N LYS A 312 16.05 25.35 21.92
CA LYS A 312 16.78 25.62 20.67
C LYS A 312 15.81 26.10 19.59
N HIS A 313 15.15 27.23 19.85
CA HIS A 313 14.02 27.69 19.04
C HIS A 313 14.43 28.09 17.62
N GLU A 314 15.62 28.66 17.43
CA GLU A 314 16.11 29.04 16.10
C GLU A 314 16.35 27.82 15.19
N GLU A 315 16.99 26.79 15.73
CA GLU A 315 17.22 25.53 15.01
C GLU A 315 15.87 24.89 14.64
N ALA A 316 14.94 24.79 15.59
CA ALA A 316 13.59 24.26 15.36
C ALA A 316 12.82 25.07 14.29
N LEU A 317 12.88 26.40 14.37
CA LEU A 317 12.21 27.29 13.42
C LEU A 317 12.80 27.13 12.01
N ASN A 318 14.11 27.04 11.87
CA ASN A 318 14.76 26.82 10.58
C ASN A 318 14.33 25.47 9.98
N MET A 319 14.19 24.43 10.80
CA MET A 319 13.68 23.14 10.34
C MET A 319 12.24 23.20 9.88
N PHE A 320 11.34 23.88 10.62
CA PHE A 320 9.96 24.07 10.18
C PHE A 320 9.87 24.91 8.90
N LYS A 321 10.68 25.96 8.77
CA LYS A 321 10.76 26.78 7.56
C LYS A 321 11.20 25.95 6.36
N LYS A 322 12.28 25.18 6.48
CA LYS A 322 12.75 24.27 5.42
C LYS A 322 11.68 23.25 5.05
N ALA A 323 10.99 22.65 6.02
CA ALA A 323 9.90 21.72 5.74
C ALA A 323 8.75 22.39 4.98
N PHE A 324 8.38 23.60 5.39
CA PHE A 324 7.35 24.41 4.75
C PHE A 324 7.74 24.78 3.31
N GLU A 325 8.94 25.34 3.11
CA GLU A 325 9.49 25.68 1.79
C GLU A 325 9.57 24.47 0.87
N ILE A 326 10.03 23.32 1.38
CA ILE A 326 10.10 22.07 0.62
C ILE A 326 8.69 21.57 0.25
N SER A 327 7.71 21.74 1.14
CA SER A 327 6.32 21.32 0.91
C SER A 327 5.52 22.22 -0.03
N GLN A 328 5.98 23.46 -0.26
CA GLN A 328 5.34 24.39 -1.16
C GLN A 328 5.77 24.13 -2.60
N THR A 329 4.80 23.99 -3.50
CA THR A 329 5.09 23.99 -4.94
C THR A 329 5.51 25.39 -5.40
N PRO A 330 6.18 25.51 -6.56
CA PRO A 330 6.40 26.82 -7.16
C PRO A 330 5.11 27.64 -7.31
N LEU A 331 3.96 26.96 -7.51
CA LEU A 331 2.64 27.60 -7.55
C LEU A 331 2.22 28.15 -6.19
N ASP A 332 2.48 27.43 -5.09
CA ASP A 332 2.16 27.87 -3.73
C ASP A 332 3.05 29.04 -3.28
N LEU A 333 4.25 29.15 -3.85
CA LEU A 333 5.20 30.25 -3.60
C LEU A 333 4.97 31.48 -4.49
N ALA A 334 4.16 31.35 -5.55
CA ALA A 334 3.95 32.42 -6.52
C ALA A 334 3.14 33.57 -5.91
N ARG A 335 3.79 34.71 -5.69
CA ARG A 335 3.12 35.95 -5.24
C ARG A 335 2.55 36.78 -6.37
N ASP A 336 3.13 36.65 -7.57
CA ASP A 336 2.67 37.33 -8.77
C ASP A 336 1.48 36.57 -9.41
N LYS A 337 0.41 37.30 -9.73
CA LYS A 337 -0.83 36.73 -10.27
C LYS A 337 -0.62 36.09 -11.64
N LYS A 338 0.27 36.63 -12.49
CA LYS A 338 0.57 36.07 -13.82
C LYS A 338 1.40 34.80 -13.70
N VAL A 339 2.40 34.79 -12.81
CA VAL A 339 3.22 33.59 -12.52
C VAL A 339 2.34 32.47 -11.95
N SER A 340 1.42 32.80 -11.05
CA SER A 340 0.45 31.84 -10.47
C SER A 340 -0.46 31.23 -11.54
N ILE A 341 -0.99 32.05 -12.45
CA ILE A 341 -1.83 31.57 -13.56
C ILE A 341 -1.03 30.64 -14.47
N LEU A 342 0.21 31.00 -14.83
CA LEU A 342 1.07 30.18 -15.67
C LEU A 342 1.40 28.83 -15.02
N LEU A 343 1.81 28.83 -13.75
CA LEU A 343 2.13 27.61 -13.02
C LEU A 343 0.91 26.70 -12.82
N LYS A 344 -0.28 27.29 -12.64
CA LYS A 344 -1.55 26.54 -12.59
C LYS A 344 -1.85 25.88 -13.93
N ILE A 345 -1.70 26.60 -15.05
CA ILE A 345 -1.85 26.04 -16.40
C ILE A 345 -0.88 24.87 -16.61
N ILE A 346 0.38 25.02 -16.22
CA ILE A 346 1.39 23.96 -16.31
C ILE A 346 0.97 22.73 -15.49
N CYS A 347 0.47 22.91 -14.27
CA CYS A 347 -0.02 21.81 -13.44
C CYS A 347 -1.20 21.08 -14.12
N ASP A 348 -2.21 21.83 -14.57
CA ASP A 348 -3.40 21.29 -15.24
C ASP A 348 -3.05 20.52 -16.53
N LEU A 349 -2.01 20.96 -17.25
CA LEU A 349 -1.48 20.30 -18.44
C LEU A 349 -0.81 18.97 -18.14
N PHE A 350 0.07 18.92 -17.14
CA PHE A 350 0.69 17.65 -16.73
C PHE A 350 -0.34 16.64 -16.24
N ASP A 351 -1.33 17.11 -15.48
CA ASP A 351 -2.46 16.31 -15.02
C ASP A 351 -3.28 15.72 -16.19
N SER A 352 -3.42 16.50 -17.26
CA SER A 352 -4.16 16.11 -18.46
C SER A 352 -3.35 15.23 -19.39
N ALA A 353 -2.03 15.42 -19.45
CA ALA A 353 -1.10 14.55 -20.16
C ALA A 353 -1.11 13.13 -19.59
N VAL A 354 -1.20 12.97 -18.27
CA VAL A 354 -1.39 11.66 -17.64
C VAL A 354 -2.74 11.04 -18.04
N LYS A 355 -3.80 11.86 -18.09
CA LYS A 355 -5.18 11.43 -18.37
C LYS A 355 -5.53 11.31 -19.86
N GLY A 356 -4.62 11.68 -20.78
CA GLY A 356 -4.84 11.64 -22.22
C GLY A 356 -5.87 12.65 -22.76
N LYS A 357 -6.09 13.78 -22.06
CA LYS A 357 -7.11 14.78 -22.45
C LYS A 357 -6.55 15.86 -23.37
N ALA A 358 -6.93 15.86 -24.64
CA ALA A 358 -6.47 16.83 -25.66
C ALA A 358 -7.01 18.26 -25.50
N SER A 359 -8.13 18.43 -24.78
CA SER A 359 -8.84 19.70 -24.63
C SER A 359 -8.02 20.85 -24.01
N LEU A 360 -6.90 20.55 -23.36
CA LEU A 360 -6.04 21.56 -22.72
C LEU A 360 -4.85 22.02 -23.59
N LEU A 361 -4.53 21.36 -24.71
CA LEU A 361 -3.55 21.89 -25.69
C LEU A 361 -4.05 23.17 -26.34
N HIS A 362 -5.36 23.26 -26.57
CA HIS A 362 -6.00 24.50 -27.00
C HIS A 362 -5.81 25.66 -26.00
N ILE A 363 -5.66 25.38 -24.70
CA ILE A 363 -5.41 26.43 -23.70
C ILE A 363 -3.99 27.00 -23.83
N ILE A 364 -2.99 26.17 -24.18
CA ILE A 364 -1.63 26.65 -24.51
C ILE A 364 -1.67 27.60 -25.70
N VAL A 365 -2.39 27.21 -26.77
CA VAL A 365 -2.48 27.96 -28.02
C VAL A 365 -3.29 29.25 -27.88
N ILE A 366 -4.36 29.25 -27.07
CA ILE A 366 -5.31 30.38 -27.00
C ILE A 366 -4.94 31.39 -25.90
N LYS A 367 -4.36 30.96 -24.78
CA LYS A 367 -4.19 31.83 -23.59
C LYS A 367 -2.77 32.35 -23.34
N SER A 368 -1.76 31.90 -24.09
CA SER A 368 -0.35 32.13 -23.73
C SER A 368 0.42 32.90 -24.82
N ARG A 369 1.29 33.84 -24.42
CA ARG A 369 2.25 34.47 -25.34
C ARG A 369 3.33 33.46 -25.75
N SER A 370 4.00 33.66 -26.89
CA SER A 370 5.05 32.75 -27.42
C SER A 370 6.10 32.32 -26.37
N ARG A 371 6.49 33.22 -25.44
CA ARG A 371 7.41 32.91 -24.32
C ARG A 371 6.80 32.01 -23.23
N GLU A 372 5.51 32.15 -22.93
CA GLU A 372 4.80 31.35 -21.92
C GLU A 372 4.54 29.93 -22.45
N VAL A 373 4.27 29.81 -23.76
CA VAL A 373 4.21 28.50 -24.44
C VAL A 373 5.54 27.77 -24.33
N LEU A 374 6.66 28.45 -24.57
CA LEU A 374 8.00 27.87 -24.44
C LEU A 374 8.33 27.47 -22.99
N ALA A 375 7.96 28.30 -22.00
CA ALA A 375 8.12 27.96 -20.59
C ALA A 375 7.30 26.73 -20.21
N THR A 376 6.08 26.61 -20.75
CA THR A 376 5.16 25.50 -20.51
C THR A 376 5.67 24.20 -21.13
N THR A 377 6.21 24.24 -22.35
CA THR A 377 6.74 23.04 -23.02
C THR A 377 8.06 22.55 -22.44
N ASN A 378 8.87 23.46 -21.89
CA ASN A 378 10.13 23.13 -21.22
C ASN A 378 9.97 22.78 -19.74
N ALA A 379 8.81 23.06 -19.15
CA ALA A 379 8.53 22.69 -17.77
C ALA A 379 8.69 21.18 -17.57
N ARG A 380 9.16 20.80 -16.38
CA ARG A 380 9.33 19.40 -15.98
C ARG A 380 8.49 19.13 -14.74
N ASN A 381 7.89 17.94 -14.67
CA ASN A 381 7.20 17.50 -13.46
C ASN A 381 8.20 17.14 -12.34
N SER A 382 7.69 16.71 -11.18
CA SER A 382 8.51 16.29 -10.04
C SER A 382 9.43 15.09 -10.31
N GLN A 383 9.23 14.38 -11.43
CA GLN A 383 10.07 13.27 -11.88
C GLN A 383 11.10 13.71 -12.94
N GLY A 384 11.19 15.01 -13.24
CA GLY A 384 12.09 15.54 -14.27
C GLY A 384 11.61 15.35 -15.71
N ASN A 385 10.38 14.87 -15.93
CA ASN A 385 9.85 14.62 -17.27
C ASN A 385 9.17 15.86 -17.87
N THR A 386 9.42 16.14 -19.15
CA THR A 386 8.68 17.15 -19.92
C THR A 386 7.27 16.67 -20.23
N LEU A 387 6.39 17.58 -20.66
CA LEU A 387 5.01 17.26 -21.02
C LEU A 387 4.95 16.14 -22.09
N LEU A 388 5.79 16.24 -23.13
CA LEU A 388 5.88 15.22 -24.19
C LEU A 388 6.35 13.87 -23.65
N GLN A 389 7.34 13.85 -22.75
CA GLN A 389 7.81 12.62 -22.12
C GLN A 389 6.72 11.96 -21.28
N VAL A 390 5.93 12.75 -20.53
CA VAL A 390 4.79 12.22 -19.75
C VAL A 390 3.74 11.61 -20.66
N VAL A 391 3.37 12.27 -21.76
CA VAL A 391 2.41 11.74 -22.74
C VAL A 391 2.90 10.43 -23.38
N LEU A 392 4.18 10.35 -23.73
CA LEU A 392 4.79 9.14 -24.30
C LEU A 392 4.84 7.99 -23.28
N LEU A 393 5.21 8.27 -22.03
CA LEU A 393 5.23 7.29 -20.94
C LEU A 393 3.84 6.68 -20.70
N HIS A 394 2.78 7.48 -20.85
CA HIS A 394 1.39 7.05 -20.69
C HIS A 394 0.75 6.54 -22.00
N LYS A 395 1.54 6.40 -23.07
CA LYS A 395 1.15 5.81 -24.36
C LYS A 395 0.03 6.55 -25.12
N HIS A 396 -0.15 7.85 -24.86
CA HIS A 396 -1.14 8.68 -25.54
C HIS A 396 -0.61 9.19 -26.90
N LYS A 397 -0.61 8.34 -27.92
CA LYS A 397 0.04 8.59 -29.23
C LYS A 397 -0.51 9.80 -29.98
N ASP A 398 -1.82 10.03 -29.95
CA ASP A 398 -2.44 11.15 -30.68
C ASP A 398 -2.10 12.49 -30.04
N LEU A 399 -2.15 12.54 -28.71
CA LEU A 399 -1.72 13.70 -27.93
C LEU A 399 -0.22 14.00 -28.12
N ALA A 400 0.61 12.97 -28.28
CA ALA A 400 2.03 13.13 -28.58
C ALA A 400 2.27 13.77 -29.95
N LYS A 401 1.50 13.36 -30.97
CA LYS A 401 1.56 13.97 -32.32
C LYS A 401 1.18 15.45 -32.27
N GLU A 402 0.08 15.79 -31.60
CA GLU A 402 -0.36 17.19 -31.45
C GLU A 402 0.68 18.06 -30.73
N LEU A 403 1.29 17.55 -29.65
CA LEU A 403 2.38 18.25 -28.94
C LEU A 403 3.61 18.48 -29.82
N CYS A 404 4.00 17.49 -30.63
CA CYS A 404 5.10 17.63 -31.58
C CYS A 404 4.82 18.70 -32.65
N GLU A 405 3.60 18.76 -33.18
CA GLU A 405 3.21 19.80 -34.14
C GLU A 405 3.20 21.20 -33.51
N LEU A 406 2.76 21.32 -32.25
CA LEU A 406 2.80 22.57 -31.51
C LEU A 406 4.25 23.05 -31.27
N LEU A 407 5.15 22.14 -30.88
CA LEU A 407 6.58 22.44 -30.73
C LEU A 407 7.20 22.95 -32.04
N LYS A 408 6.91 22.29 -33.17
CA LYS A 408 7.40 22.71 -34.50
C LYS A 408 6.94 24.12 -34.87
N LYS A 409 5.70 24.50 -34.56
CA LYS A 409 5.18 25.86 -34.82
C LYS A 409 5.92 26.91 -33.98
N THR A 410 6.13 26.64 -32.69
CA THR A 410 6.83 27.58 -31.79
C THR A 410 8.32 27.77 -32.11
N THR A 411 8.96 26.79 -32.76
CA THR A 411 10.34 26.93 -33.26
C THR A 411 10.45 27.71 -34.57
N ARG A 412 9.39 27.80 -35.37
CA ARG A 412 9.39 28.53 -36.66
C ARG A 412 9.22 30.04 -36.52
N GLU A 413 8.68 30.52 -35.41
CA GLU A 413 8.63 31.96 -35.07
C GLU A 413 10.01 32.54 -34.66
N LYS A 414 11.10 31.76 -34.76
CA LYS A 414 12.49 32.15 -34.44
C LYS A 414 13.41 32.28 -35.66
N VAL A 415 12.89 32.69 -36.81
CA VAL A 415 13.73 33.17 -37.91
C VAL A 415 13.46 34.67 -38.06
N PRO A 416 14.48 35.55 -37.91
CA PRO A 416 14.33 37.00 -38.02
C PRO A 416 13.65 37.45 -39.31
#